data_AF-A0A6N3FFJ6-F1
#
_entry.id   AF-A0A6N3FFJ6-F1
#
_cell.length_a   1.000
_cell.length_b   1.000
_cell.length_c   1.000
_cell.angle_alpha   90.00
_cell.angle_beta   90.00
_cell.angle_gamma   90.00
#
_symmetry.space_group_name_H-M   'P 1'
#
loop_
_entity.id
_entity.type
_entity.pdbx_description
1 polymer ?
#
loop_
_entity_poly.entity_id
_entity_poly.type
_entity_poly.pdbx_seq_one_letter_code
_entity_poly.pdbx_strand_id
1 'polypeptide(L)'
;MKYLVLLILLCSRMVFAWCPDEGQVITLQGALAEHTYPGPPNYESIENGDEAVTNEFIQLDEPLECDLTQENESVAEVQLVFVGKSQASAAQLSPNQKHMIVATGKTMYAHAGRHYTPVLLLVDEVKPVAMALTPELKKSMLAQFQQFQQALRSNDVAAVKSWFLFPLNGDTYGFEPDTESQPYSKLTAEAFDRYGHQIIANLRLLSEVEVNPDTLEIKERRINALSAKEQQRRYFPGDEDGTFYYEENGQRHVVVGTCDEVASGEFNEETLTVYQGTSANNTLPGLSEMCDGASLFNFKLIEGKLRLVSSFTVG
;
A
#
# COMPACT_ATOMS: atom_id res chain seq x y z
N MET A 1 -11.59 45.60 -34.13
CA MET A 1 -10.73 44.57 -34.73
C MET A 1 -9.27 44.99 -34.62
N LYS A 2 -8.53 44.42 -33.67
CA LYS A 2 -7.06 44.26 -33.73
C LYS A 2 -6.69 43.31 -32.59
N TYR A 3 -6.32 42.10 -32.99
CA TYR A 3 -5.87 41.01 -32.14
C TYR A 3 -4.56 41.42 -31.45
N LEU A 4 -4.51 41.32 -30.13
CA LEU A 4 -3.24 41.27 -29.39
C LEU A 4 -3.05 39.83 -28.96
N VAL A 5 -2.26 39.10 -29.76
CA VAL A 5 -1.85 37.73 -29.51
C VAL A 5 -0.90 37.74 -28.32
N LEU A 6 -1.32 37.11 -27.22
CA LEU A 6 -0.49 36.84 -26.06
C LEU A 6 0.42 35.65 -26.39
N LEU A 7 1.67 35.93 -26.77
CA LEU A 7 2.72 34.92 -26.88
C LEU A 7 3.11 34.50 -25.46
N ILE A 8 2.51 33.42 -24.96
CA ILE A 8 3.00 32.72 -23.76
C ILE A 8 4.21 31.92 -24.22
N LEU A 9 5.42 32.41 -23.88
CA LEU A 9 6.63 31.61 -23.97
C LEU A 9 6.45 30.39 -23.04
N LEU A 10 6.27 29.22 -23.64
CA LEU A 10 6.59 27.94 -23.02
C LEU A 10 8.10 27.93 -22.76
N CYS A 11 8.53 28.43 -21.60
CA CYS A 11 9.79 28.02 -21.01
C CYS A 11 9.63 26.56 -20.57
N SER A 12 9.77 25.63 -21.50
CA SER A 12 10.18 24.27 -21.18
C SER A 12 11.54 24.39 -20.50
N ARG A 13 11.55 24.38 -19.17
CA ARG A 13 12.77 24.19 -18.40
C ARG A 13 13.26 22.80 -18.73
N MET A 14 14.16 22.68 -19.71
CA MET A 14 15.17 21.62 -19.64
C MET A 14 16.00 21.96 -18.42
N VAL A 15 15.62 21.42 -17.27
CA VAL A 15 16.57 21.28 -16.17
C VAL A 15 17.49 20.17 -16.66
N PHE A 16 18.63 20.55 -17.26
CA PHE A 16 19.70 19.58 -17.43
C PHE A 16 20.07 19.13 -16.02
N ALA A 17 19.94 17.83 -15.74
CA ALA A 17 20.30 17.25 -14.46
C ALA A 17 21.82 17.44 -14.27
N TRP A 18 22.18 18.52 -13.60
CA TRP A 18 23.57 18.91 -13.35
C TRP A 18 24.24 17.90 -12.43
N CYS A 19 25.47 17.51 -12.76
CA CYS A 19 26.26 16.65 -11.90
C CYS A 19 26.65 17.38 -10.61
N PRO A 20 26.27 16.87 -9.44
CA PRO A 20 26.52 17.52 -8.16
C PRO A 20 27.98 17.40 -7.76
N ASP A 21 28.54 18.47 -7.19
CA ASP A 21 29.91 18.47 -6.67
C ASP A 21 30.09 17.39 -5.57
N GLU A 22 31.31 16.89 -5.43
CA GLU A 22 31.66 15.95 -4.35
C GLU A 22 31.37 16.53 -2.96
N GLY A 23 30.77 15.72 -2.09
CA GLY A 23 30.47 16.08 -0.72
C GLY A 23 29.15 16.81 -0.50
N GLN A 24 28.38 17.08 -1.57
CA GLN A 24 27.04 17.66 -1.48
C GLN A 24 26.00 16.64 -1.00
N VAL A 25 25.05 17.09 -0.19
CA VAL A 25 23.90 16.27 0.19
C VAL A 25 22.83 16.45 -0.88
N ILE A 26 22.46 15.36 -1.55
CA ILE A 26 21.48 15.35 -2.63
C ILE A 26 20.42 14.29 -2.39
N THR A 27 19.34 14.38 -3.15
CA THR A 27 18.28 13.38 -3.23
C THR A 27 18.16 12.90 -4.67
N LEU A 28 18.29 11.59 -4.88
CA LEU A 28 18.13 10.92 -6.17
C LEU A 28 16.86 10.08 -6.15
N GLN A 29 16.16 10.02 -7.27
CA GLN A 29 15.02 9.14 -7.49
C GLN A 29 15.31 8.23 -8.69
N GLY A 30 14.91 6.97 -8.59
CA GLY A 30 15.15 5.99 -9.64
C GLY A 30 14.80 4.57 -9.21
N ALA A 31 15.03 3.62 -10.11
CA ALA A 31 14.84 2.21 -9.83
C ALA A 31 16.03 1.64 -9.04
N LEU A 32 15.77 0.81 -8.03
CA LEU A 32 16.84 0.11 -7.31
C LEU A 32 17.30 -1.09 -8.16
N ALA A 33 18.61 -1.17 -8.41
CA ALA A 33 19.25 -2.26 -9.12
C ALA A 33 20.31 -2.94 -8.24
N GLU A 34 20.56 -4.23 -8.50
CA GLU A 34 21.63 -5.00 -7.86
C GLU A 34 22.52 -5.59 -8.97
N HIS A 35 23.82 -5.31 -8.91
CA HIS A 35 24.79 -5.83 -9.87
C HIS A 35 25.89 -6.60 -9.15
N THR A 36 26.37 -7.67 -9.79
CA THR A 36 27.48 -8.47 -9.29
C THR A 36 28.71 -8.25 -10.16
N TYR A 37 29.80 -7.82 -9.55
CA TYR A 37 31.06 -7.50 -10.22
C TYR A 37 32.24 -8.30 -9.63
N PRO A 38 33.35 -8.46 -10.38
CA PRO A 38 34.58 -9.05 -9.86
C PRO A 38 35.19 -8.20 -8.75
N GLY A 39 35.48 -8.83 -7.61
CA GLY A 39 36.11 -8.26 -6.44
C GLY A 39 37.57 -8.70 -6.27
N PRO A 40 38.10 -8.71 -5.03
CA PRO A 40 39.46 -9.16 -4.76
C PRO A 40 39.76 -10.58 -5.28
N PRO A 41 41.04 -10.91 -5.58
CA PRO A 41 42.19 -10.03 -5.45
C PRO A 41 42.44 -9.12 -6.66
N ASN A 42 42.00 -9.49 -7.87
CA ASN A 42 42.40 -8.80 -9.10
C ASN A 42 41.33 -7.86 -9.66
N TYR A 43 40.05 -8.04 -9.30
CA TYR A 43 38.92 -7.25 -9.80
C TYR A 43 38.74 -7.33 -11.33
N GLU A 44 39.12 -8.45 -11.94
CA GLU A 44 39.09 -8.66 -13.39
C GLU A 44 38.05 -9.70 -13.82
N SER A 45 37.95 -10.84 -13.13
CA SER A 45 37.04 -11.92 -13.52
C SER A 45 36.69 -12.88 -12.39
N ILE A 46 35.39 -13.01 -12.13
CA ILE A 46 34.82 -14.00 -11.20
C ILE A 46 35.14 -15.42 -11.65
N GLU A 47 35.08 -15.70 -12.96
CA GLU A 47 35.38 -17.03 -13.51
C GLU A 47 36.86 -17.42 -13.31
N ASN A 48 37.75 -16.43 -13.24
CA ASN A 48 39.19 -16.64 -13.05
C ASN A 48 39.62 -16.56 -11.57
N GLY A 49 38.67 -16.60 -10.64
CA GLY A 49 38.94 -16.74 -9.21
C GLY A 49 38.85 -15.47 -8.38
N ASP A 50 38.39 -14.35 -8.95
CA ASP A 50 38.04 -13.18 -8.16
C ASP A 50 36.70 -13.40 -7.40
N GLU A 51 36.58 -12.76 -6.24
CA GLU A 51 35.38 -12.80 -5.41
C GLU A 51 34.19 -12.17 -6.15
N ALA A 52 33.01 -12.78 -6.10
CA ALA A 52 31.79 -12.17 -6.62
C ALA A 52 31.24 -11.17 -5.59
N VAL A 53 31.24 -9.87 -5.93
CA VAL A 53 30.75 -8.81 -5.03
C VAL A 53 29.48 -8.20 -5.60
N THR A 54 28.37 -8.36 -4.89
CA THR A 54 27.08 -7.74 -5.21
C THR A 54 26.95 -6.40 -4.50
N ASN A 55 26.58 -5.34 -5.24
CA ASN A 55 26.31 -4.00 -4.69
C ASN A 55 24.97 -3.46 -5.22
N GLU A 56 24.41 -2.50 -4.50
CA GLU A 56 23.20 -1.78 -4.87
C GLU A 56 23.48 -0.50 -5.66
N PHE A 57 22.59 -0.21 -6.60
CA PHE A 57 22.66 0.93 -7.51
C PHE A 57 21.28 1.58 -7.62
N ILE A 58 21.25 2.87 -7.94
CA ILE A 58 20.03 3.55 -8.37
C ILE A 58 20.15 3.89 -9.85
N GLN A 59 19.26 3.32 -10.66
CA GLN A 59 19.10 3.66 -12.06
C GLN A 59 18.20 4.90 -12.16
N LEU A 60 18.77 6.00 -12.63
CA LEU A 60 18.11 7.31 -12.63
C LEU A 60 17.08 7.41 -13.75
N ASP A 61 15.96 8.07 -13.45
CA ASP A 61 14.95 8.42 -14.47
C ASP A 61 15.54 9.41 -15.50
N GLU A 62 16.40 10.32 -15.03
CA GLU A 62 17.16 11.28 -15.83
C GLU A 62 18.65 11.17 -15.47
N PRO A 63 19.54 10.87 -16.45
CA PRO A 63 20.99 10.79 -16.21
C PRO A 63 21.57 12.12 -15.72
N LEU A 64 22.60 12.05 -14.86
CA LEU A 64 23.39 13.21 -14.48
C LEU A 64 24.39 13.55 -15.61
N GLU A 65 24.47 14.82 -15.98
CA GLU A 65 25.46 15.29 -16.96
C GLU A 65 26.70 15.80 -16.22
N CYS A 66 27.77 14.99 -16.24
CA CYS A 66 28.98 15.15 -15.46
C CYS A 66 30.18 15.57 -16.32
N ASP A 67 30.99 16.52 -15.84
CA ASP A 67 32.27 16.89 -16.45
C ASP A 67 33.41 16.47 -15.51
N LEU A 68 33.65 15.16 -15.42
CA LEU A 68 34.67 14.59 -14.52
C LEU A 68 36.03 14.41 -15.22
N THR A 69 36.05 14.34 -16.55
CA THR A 69 37.24 14.01 -17.34
C THR A 69 37.49 14.94 -18.54
N GLN A 70 36.82 16.10 -18.63
CA GLN A 70 36.80 17.01 -19.80
C GLN A 70 36.05 16.47 -21.02
N GLU A 71 35.48 15.27 -20.90
CA GLU A 71 34.43 14.76 -21.78
C GLU A 71 33.14 14.72 -20.95
N ASN A 72 32.08 15.36 -21.45
CA ASN A 72 30.77 15.29 -20.79
C ASN A 72 30.33 13.84 -20.74
N GLU A 73 30.22 13.30 -19.53
CA GLU A 73 29.81 11.93 -19.24
C GLU A 73 28.38 11.94 -18.71
N SER A 74 27.50 11.17 -19.36
CA SER A 74 26.13 10.99 -18.93
C SER A 74 26.05 9.79 -17.98
N VAL A 75 25.77 10.05 -16.70
CA VAL A 75 25.73 9.06 -15.63
C VAL A 75 24.29 8.67 -15.36
N ALA A 76 23.85 7.55 -15.96
CA ALA A 76 22.49 7.02 -15.81
C ALA A 76 22.29 6.17 -14.55
N GLU A 77 23.37 5.79 -13.88
CA GLU A 77 23.35 4.91 -12.71
C GLU A 77 24.36 5.38 -11.67
N VAL A 78 23.97 5.31 -10.39
CA VAL A 78 24.78 5.73 -9.25
C VAL A 78 24.87 4.58 -8.24
N GLN A 79 26.09 4.19 -7.87
CA GLN A 79 26.31 3.19 -6.83
C GLN A 79 25.91 3.73 -5.46
N LEU A 80 25.13 2.95 -4.71
CA LEU A 80 24.71 3.24 -3.35
C LEU A 80 25.72 2.63 -2.37
N VAL A 81 26.26 3.45 -1.47
CA VAL A 81 27.22 3.01 -0.45
C VAL A 81 26.59 3.19 0.93
N PHE A 82 26.23 2.08 1.56
CA PHE A 82 25.66 2.07 2.90
C PHE A 82 26.77 2.01 3.96
N VAL A 83 26.86 3.05 4.80
CA VAL A 83 27.92 3.18 5.84
C VAL A 83 27.28 3.24 7.23
N GLY A 84 27.75 2.39 8.14
CA GLY A 84 27.33 2.41 9.54
C GLY A 84 25.82 2.15 9.72
N LYS A 85 25.07 3.14 10.23
CA LYS A 85 23.63 2.99 10.55
C LYS A 85 22.73 2.85 9.32
N SER A 86 23.19 3.20 8.11
CA SER A 86 22.39 3.06 6.88
C SER A 86 22.37 1.65 6.30
N GLN A 87 23.16 0.69 6.80
CA GLN A 87 22.91 -0.73 6.49
C GLN A 87 21.51 -1.18 6.96
N ALA A 88 20.97 -0.55 8.00
CA ALA A 88 19.63 -0.87 8.49
C ALA A 88 18.50 -0.37 7.56
N SER A 89 18.72 0.67 6.74
CA SER A 89 17.70 1.16 5.81
C SER A 89 17.62 0.34 4.51
N ALA A 90 18.73 -0.24 4.04
CA ALA A 90 18.72 -1.21 2.94
C ALA A 90 18.00 -2.52 3.31
N ALA A 91 18.26 -3.05 4.51
CA ALA A 91 17.63 -4.28 5.02
C ALA A 91 16.11 -4.14 5.28
N GLN A 92 15.58 -2.91 5.30
CA GLN A 92 14.15 -2.63 5.47
C GLN A 92 13.37 -2.59 4.15
N LEU A 93 14.05 -2.50 3.01
CA LEU A 93 13.39 -2.62 1.71
C LEU A 93 13.08 -4.09 1.44
N SER A 94 11.79 -4.45 1.50
CA SER A 94 11.40 -5.81 1.11
C SER A 94 11.71 -6.04 -0.39
N PRO A 95 11.99 -7.28 -0.82
CA PRO A 95 12.30 -7.61 -2.24
C PRO A 95 11.29 -7.04 -3.24
N ASN A 96 10.03 -6.90 -2.82
CA ASN A 96 8.92 -6.49 -3.66
C ASN A 96 8.70 -4.95 -3.69
N GLN A 97 9.41 -4.20 -2.84
CA GLN A 97 9.38 -2.73 -2.77
C GLN A 97 10.53 -2.07 -3.57
N LYS A 98 11.35 -2.85 -4.26
CA LYS A 98 12.59 -2.43 -4.94
C LYS A 98 12.40 -1.72 -6.29
N HIS A 99 11.18 -1.35 -6.69
CA HIS A 99 10.94 -0.87 -8.05
C HIS A 99 11.32 0.61 -8.26
N MET A 100 11.02 1.48 -7.30
CA MET A 100 11.37 2.90 -7.34
C MET A 100 11.67 3.39 -5.93
N ILE A 101 12.82 4.05 -5.75
CA ILE A 101 13.28 4.57 -4.47
C ILE A 101 13.65 6.04 -4.58
N VAL A 102 13.61 6.71 -3.43
CA VAL A 102 14.23 8.01 -3.19
C VAL A 102 15.39 7.77 -2.23
N ALA A 103 16.61 8.04 -2.68
CA ALA A 103 17.83 7.93 -1.90
C ALA A 103 18.37 9.33 -1.58
N THR A 104 18.57 9.62 -0.31
CA THR A 104 19.23 10.87 0.15
C THR A 104 20.58 10.53 0.75
N GLY A 105 21.59 11.29 0.41
CA GLY A 105 22.94 11.04 0.90
C GLY A 105 23.96 12.04 0.39
N LYS A 106 25.22 11.79 0.72
CA LYS A 106 26.34 12.63 0.31
C LYS A 106 27.00 12.08 -0.97
N THR A 107 27.23 12.93 -1.95
CA THR A 107 27.93 12.58 -3.19
C THR A 107 29.40 12.28 -2.95
N MET A 108 29.94 11.34 -3.71
CA MET A 108 31.35 11.00 -3.76
C MET A 108 31.75 10.64 -5.19
N TYR A 109 32.96 11.00 -5.61
CA TYR A 109 33.49 10.57 -6.90
C TYR A 109 34.26 9.25 -6.79
N ALA A 110 34.37 8.53 -7.90
CA ALA A 110 35.09 7.26 -7.95
C ALA A 110 36.62 7.46 -7.76
N HIS A 111 37.15 7.10 -6.59
CA HIS A 111 38.58 7.19 -6.29
C HIS A 111 39.33 5.84 -6.22
N ALA A 112 38.64 4.70 -6.35
CA ALA A 112 39.24 3.37 -6.16
C ALA A 112 38.59 2.29 -7.06
N GLY A 113 39.32 1.22 -7.35
CA GLY A 113 38.84 0.07 -8.17
C GLY A 113 37.70 -0.76 -7.56
N ARG A 114 37.09 -0.28 -6.47
CA ARG A 114 35.90 -0.84 -5.81
C ARG A 114 34.65 0.03 -6.00
N HIS A 115 34.76 1.08 -6.81
CA HIS A 115 33.68 1.99 -7.18
C HIS A 115 33.34 1.72 -8.65
N TYR A 116 32.11 1.27 -8.91
CA TYR A 116 31.68 0.78 -10.22
C TYR A 116 30.98 1.84 -11.08
N THR A 117 30.66 3.01 -10.50
CA THR A 117 30.11 4.18 -11.20
C THR A 117 30.97 5.42 -10.93
N PRO A 118 31.04 6.39 -11.86
CA PRO A 118 31.83 7.63 -11.68
C PRO A 118 31.39 8.47 -10.48
N VAL A 119 30.09 8.46 -10.20
CA VAL A 119 29.45 9.12 -9.06
C VAL A 119 28.85 8.07 -8.15
N LEU A 120 29.02 8.22 -6.84
CA LEU A 120 28.47 7.38 -5.78
C LEU A 120 27.64 8.23 -4.82
N LEU A 121 26.70 7.59 -4.14
CA LEU A 121 25.92 8.19 -3.05
C LEU A 121 26.22 7.46 -1.74
N LEU A 122 26.85 8.14 -0.79
CA LEU A 122 26.96 7.69 0.58
C LEU A 122 25.59 7.87 1.24
N VAL A 123 24.84 6.77 1.38
CA VAL A 123 23.41 6.82 1.71
C VAL A 123 23.22 7.17 3.18
N ASP A 124 22.48 8.25 3.43
CA ASP A 124 21.95 8.61 4.75
C ASP A 124 20.57 7.97 4.97
N GLU A 125 19.70 8.05 3.95
CA GLU A 125 18.33 7.54 3.99
C GLU A 125 17.90 6.98 2.64
N VAL A 126 17.13 5.89 2.66
CA VAL A 126 16.50 5.32 1.47
C VAL A 126 15.04 5.04 1.80
N LYS A 127 14.13 5.42 0.89
CA LYS A 127 12.68 5.22 1.02
C LYS A 127 12.12 4.71 -0.30
N PRO A 128 11.09 3.85 -0.29
CA PRO A 128 10.32 3.60 -1.50
C PRO A 128 9.63 4.91 -1.95
N VAL A 129 9.52 5.11 -3.27
CA VAL A 129 8.62 6.14 -3.79
C VAL A 129 7.19 5.70 -3.45
N ALA A 130 6.51 6.49 -2.62
CA ALA A 130 5.07 6.35 -2.41
C ALA A 130 4.37 6.64 -3.75
N MET A 131 4.04 5.60 -4.51
CA MET A 131 3.24 5.76 -5.71
C MET A 131 1.81 6.07 -5.29
N ALA A 132 1.42 7.34 -5.35
CA ALA A 132 0.02 7.71 -5.25
C ALA A 132 -0.79 6.92 -6.29
N LEU A 133 -1.92 6.35 -5.87
CA LEU A 133 -2.75 5.52 -6.75
C LEU A 133 -3.30 6.34 -7.94
N THR A 134 -2.76 6.10 -9.14
CA THR A 134 -3.31 6.65 -10.39
C THR A 134 -4.67 6.02 -10.69
N PRO A 135 -5.53 6.66 -11.53
CA PRO A 135 -6.81 6.07 -11.95
C PRO A 135 -6.68 4.66 -12.55
N GLU A 136 -5.60 4.41 -13.30
CA GLU A 136 -5.31 3.11 -13.93
C GLU A 136 -4.96 2.05 -12.88
N LEU A 137 -4.18 2.43 -11.86
CA LEU A 137 -3.88 1.55 -10.73
C LEU A 137 -5.13 1.26 -9.92
N LYS A 138 -5.97 2.27 -9.62
CA LYS A 138 -7.26 2.09 -8.95
C LYS A 138 -8.17 1.14 -9.72
N LYS A 139 -8.27 1.30 -11.04
CA LYS A 139 -9.01 0.39 -11.92
C LYS A 139 -8.47 -1.04 -11.84
N SER A 140 -7.15 -1.22 -11.90
CA SER A 140 -6.51 -2.53 -11.74
C SER A 140 -6.82 -3.15 -10.37
N MET A 141 -6.78 -2.36 -9.29
CA MET A 141 -7.11 -2.83 -7.94
C MET A 141 -8.57 -3.30 -7.85
N LEU A 142 -9.54 -2.55 -8.39
CA LEU A 142 -10.94 -2.99 -8.36
C LEU A 142 -11.18 -4.24 -9.20
N ALA A 143 -10.56 -4.36 -10.37
CA ALA A 143 -10.66 -5.55 -11.22
C ALA A 143 -10.10 -6.80 -10.51
N GLN A 144 -8.96 -6.65 -9.83
CA GLN A 144 -8.38 -7.71 -9.02
C GLN A 144 -9.20 -8.00 -7.75
N PHE A 145 -9.79 -6.97 -7.14
CA PHE A 145 -10.70 -7.13 -6.01
C PHE A 145 -11.93 -7.94 -6.41
N GLN A 146 -12.49 -7.75 -7.62
CA GLN A 146 -13.57 -8.61 -8.13
C GLN A 146 -13.14 -10.09 -8.23
N GLN A 147 -11.89 -10.36 -8.59
CA GLN A 147 -11.36 -11.73 -8.62
C GLN A 147 -11.19 -12.31 -7.20
N PHE A 148 -10.74 -11.50 -6.24
CA PHE A 148 -10.72 -11.88 -4.83
C PHE A 148 -12.14 -12.20 -4.31
N GLN A 149 -13.14 -11.39 -4.66
CA GLN A 149 -14.54 -11.66 -4.31
C GLN A 149 -15.04 -12.98 -4.94
N GLN A 150 -14.64 -13.29 -6.17
CA GLN A 150 -14.94 -14.60 -6.77
C GLN A 150 -14.29 -15.75 -6.01
N ALA A 151 -13.04 -15.59 -5.57
CA ALA A 151 -12.36 -16.58 -4.73
C ALA A 151 -13.11 -16.81 -3.41
N LEU A 152 -13.55 -15.74 -2.73
CA LEU A 152 -14.39 -15.84 -1.53
C LEU A 152 -15.69 -16.61 -1.79
N ARG A 153 -16.40 -16.28 -2.89
CA ARG A 153 -17.66 -16.98 -3.26
C ARG A 153 -17.45 -18.46 -3.59
N SER A 154 -16.29 -18.81 -4.13
CA SER A 154 -15.94 -20.22 -4.42
C SER A 154 -15.65 -21.05 -3.18
N ASN A 155 -15.40 -20.39 -2.03
CA ASN A 155 -14.98 -21.01 -0.77
C ASN A 155 -13.70 -21.88 -0.91
N ASP A 156 -12.84 -21.56 -1.88
CA ASP A 156 -11.53 -22.19 -2.09
C ASP A 156 -10.47 -21.54 -1.20
N VAL A 157 -10.05 -22.27 -0.17
CA VAL A 157 -9.04 -21.84 0.80
C VAL A 157 -7.72 -21.47 0.14
N ALA A 158 -7.24 -22.27 -0.82
CA ALA A 158 -5.96 -22.02 -1.46
C ALA A 158 -6.02 -20.78 -2.37
N ALA A 159 -7.12 -20.63 -3.11
CA ALA A 159 -7.35 -19.45 -3.93
C ALA A 159 -7.39 -18.17 -3.07
N VAL A 160 -8.16 -18.18 -1.97
CA VAL A 160 -8.27 -17.02 -1.06
C VAL A 160 -6.92 -16.72 -0.39
N LYS A 161 -6.18 -17.74 0.06
CA LYS A 161 -4.84 -17.58 0.66
C LYS A 161 -3.87 -16.82 -0.24
N SER A 162 -3.95 -17.02 -1.56
CA SER A 162 -3.03 -16.37 -2.51
C SER A 162 -3.15 -14.83 -2.57
N TRP A 163 -4.23 -14.27 -2.00
CA TRP A 163 -4.46 -12.84 -1.90
C TRP A 163 -3.86 -12.21 -0.64
N PHE A 164 -3.28 -13.00 0.26
CA PHE A 164 -2.72 -12.50 1.53
C PHE A 164 -1.21 -12.27 1.41
N LEU A 165 -0.73 -11.21 2.04
CA LEU A 165 0.69 -11.04 2.34
C LEU A 165 0.95 -11.50 3.78
N PHE A 166 1.74 -12.56 3.94
CA PHE A 166 2.07 -13.10 5.25
C PHE A 166 3.45 -12.61 5.74
N PRO A 167 3.62 -12.40 7.07
CA PRO A 167 2.56 -12.41 8.07
C PRO A 167 1.64 -11.19 7.92
N LEU A 168 0.33 -11.38 8.09
CA LEU A 168 -0.63 -10.29 7.97
C LEU A 168 -0.43 -9.32 9.14
N ASN A 169 -0.31 -8.03 8.84
CA ASN A 169 -0.09 -7.02 9.88
C ASN A 169 -1.42 -6.57 10.51
N GLY A 170 -1.37 -6.21 11.79
CA GLY A 170 -2.54 -5.74 12.55
C GLY A 170 -3.27 -6.89 13.26
N ASP A 171 -4.52 -6.65 13.65
CA ASP A 171 -5.34 -7.66 14.32
C ASP A 171 -6.09 -8.54 13.32
N THR A 172 -6.41 -9.74 13.76
CA THR A 172 -7.11 -10.75 12.95
C THR A 172 -8.30 -11.30 13.70
N TYR A 173 -9.04 -10.40 14.35
CA TYR A 173 -10.23 -10.76 15.12
C TYR A 173 -11.19 -11.60 14.27
N GLY A 174 -11.69 -12.70 14.84
CA GLY A 174 -12.56 -13.65 14.15
C GLY A 174 -11.86 -14.63 13.20
N PHE A 175 -10.60 -14.41 12.79
CA PHE A 175 -9.90 -15.33 11.88
C PHE A 175 -9.45 -16.63 12.57
N GLU A 176 -9.15 -16.55 13.85
CA GLU A 176 -8.81 -17.69 14.70
C GLU A 176 -9.87 -17.84 15.81
N PRO A 177 -10.06 -19.03 16.39
CA PRO A 177 -10.95 -19.21 17.53
C PRO A 177 -10.50 -18.37 18.73
N ASP A 178 -11.44 -17.68 19.37
CA ASP A 178 -11.17 -16.92 20.59
C ASP A 178 -10.68 -17.88 21.69
N THR A 179 -9.39 -17.79 22.00
CA THR A 179 -8.81 -18.46 23.17
C THR A 179 -8.31 -17.37 24.10
N GLU A 180 -8.61 -17.50 25.40
CA GLU A 180 -8.40 -16.45 26.43
C GLU A 180 -6.93 -15.98 26.62
N SER A 181 -5.98 -16.41 25.80
CA SER A 181 -4.54 -16.24 26.08
C SER A 181 -3.61 -15.99 24.88
N GLN A 182 -4.11 -15.71 23.67
CA GLN A 182 -3.19 -15.35 22.59
C GLN A 182 -2.95 -13.84 22.52
N PRO A 183 -1.71 -13.35 22.75
CA PRO A 183 -1.37 -11.97 22.41
C PRO A 183 -1.59 -11.79 20.91
N TYR A 184 -2.09 -10.62 20.48
CA TYR A 184 -2.31 -10.22 19.08
C TYR A 184 -1.25 -10.83 18.16
N SER A 185 -1.57 -12.00 17.60
CA SER A 185 -0.63 -12.81 16.86
C SER A 185 -0.83 -12.46 15.40
N LYS A 186 0.26 -12.16 14.70
CA LYS A 186 0.17 -11.91 13.26
C LYS A 186 -0.28 -13.21 12.60
N LEU A 187 -1.32 -13.16 11.78
CA LEU A 187 -1.76 -14.34 11.03
C LEU A 187 -0.64 -14.79 10.09
N THR A 188 -0.16 -16.01 10.30
CA THR A 188 0.86 -16.65 9.44
C THR A 188 0.22 -17.49 8.34
N ALA A 189 1.03 -17.92 7.37
CA ALA A 189 0.56 -18.79 6.30
C ALA A 189 0.06 -20.14 6.85
N GLU A 190 0.68 -20.66 7.91
CA GLU A 190 0.31 -21.90 8.59
C GLU A 190 -0.97 -21.74 9.41
N ALA A 191 -1.16 -20.60 10.07
CA ALA A 191 -2.40 -20.28 10.77
C ALA A 191 -3.56 -20.18 9.77
N PHE A 192 -3.33 -19.56 8.61
CA PHE A 192 -4.31 -19.52 7.53
C PHE A 192 -4.70 -20.92 7.04
N ASP A 193 -3.74 -21.82 6.84
CA ASP A 193 -4.04 -23.20 6.41
C ASP A 193 -4.92 -23.95 7.41
N ARG A 194 -4.75 -23.65 8.71
CA ARG A 194 -5.53 -24.26 9.79
C ARG A 194 -6.96 -23.72 9.86
N TYR A 195 -7.14 -22.41 9.67
CA TYR A 195 -8.41 -21.72 9.91
C TYR A 195 -9.07 -21.18 8.64
N GLY A 196 -8.61 -21.57 7.46
CA GLY A 196 -9.00 -20.96 6.17
C GLY A 196 -10.50 -20.83 5.94
N HIS A 197 -11.31 -21.84 6.31
CA HIS A 197 -12.76 -21.74 6.17
C HIS A 197 -13.40 -20.74 7.13
N GLN A 198 -12.89 -20.61 8.36
CA GLN A 198 -13.33 -19.58 9.30
C GLN A 198 -12.95 -18.19 8.81
N ILE A 199 -11.74 -18.03 8.28
CA ILE A 199 -11.28 -16.78 7.67
C ILE A 199 -12.17 -16.38 6.49
N ILE A 200 -12.47 -17.31 5.58
CA ILE A 200 -13.39 -17.07 4.46
C ILE A 200 -14.79 -16.68 4.96
N ALA A 201 -15.30 -17.35 5.99
CA ALA A 201 -16.61 -17.02 6.56
C ALA A 201 -16.62 -15.59 7.12
N ASN A 202 -15.56 -15.16 7.80
CA ASN A 202 -15.41 -13.81 8.33
C ASN A 202 -15.25 -12.73 7.25
N LEU A 203 -14.76 -13.09 6.07
CA LEU A 203 -14.58 -12.16 4.94
C LEU A 203 -15.75 -12.19 3.95
N ARG A 204 -16.78 -12.98 4.22
CA ARG A 204 -17.86 -13.26 3.27
C ARG A 204 -18.58 -12.00 2.80
N LEU A 205 -18.79 -11.02 3.70
CA LEU A 205 -19.50 -9.78 3.36
C LEU A 205 -18.74 -8.96 2.31
N LEU A 206 -17.41 -9.03 2.27
CA LEU A 206 -16.59 -8.37 1.24
C LEU A 206 -16.93 -8.87 -0.16
N SER A 207 -17.40 -10.11 -0.29
CA SER A 207 -17.83 -10.69 -1.56
C SER A 207 -19.16 -10.12 -2.08
N GLU A 208 -19.88 -9.33 -1.28
CA GLU A 208 -21.16 -8.72 -1.66
C GLU A 208 -21.05 -7.23 -2.00
N VAL A 209 -19.89 -6.60 -1.78
CA VAL A 209 -19.64 -5.20 -2.12
C VAL A 209 -19.63 -5.04 -3.65
N GLU A 210 -20.48 -4.16 -4.18
CA GLU A 210 -20.49 -3.89 -5.62
C GLU A 210 -19.35 -2.92 -5.97
N VAL A 211 -18.45 -3.34 -6.85
CA VAL A 211 -17.34 -2.51 -7.33
C VAL A 211 -17.37 -2.39 -8.86
N ASN A 212 -17.10 -1.19 -9.37
CA ASN A 212 -17.03 -0.90 -10.79
C ASN A 212 -15.65 -0.31 -11.16
N PRO A 213 -14.77 -1.11 -11.80
CA PRO A 213 -13.44 -0.66 -12.21
C PRO A 213 -13.41 0.48 -13.22
N ASP A 214 -14.46 0.65 -14.03
CA ASP A 214 -14.52 1.68 -15.07
C ASP A 214 -14.92 3.05 -14.52
N THR A 215 -15.82 3.07 -13.53
CA THR A 215 -16.25 4.31 -12.86
C THR A 215 -15.49 4.59 -11.56
N LEU A 216 -14.66 3.65 -11.11
CA LEU A 216 -13.98 3.66 -9.81
C LEU A 216 -14.94 3.71 -8.61
N GLU A 217 -16.19 3.29 -8.81
CA GLU A 217 -17.20 3.28 -7.76
C GLU A 217 -17.11 2.01 -6.91
N ILE A 218 -17.26 2.19 -5.60
CA ILE A 218 -17.47 1.14 -4.62
C ILE A 218 -18.79 1.47 -3.92
N LYS A 219 -19.81 0.63 -4.10
CA LYS A 219 -21.11 0.87 -3.49
C LYS A 219 -21.22 0.14 -2.18
N GLU A 220 -21.74 0.86 -1.20
CA GLU A 220 -22.10 0.29 0.09
C GLU A 220 -23.10 -0.86 -0.07
N ARG A 221 -22.75 -1.99 0.53
CA ARG A 221 -23.63 -3.11 0.79
C ARG A 221 -24.09 -3.02 2.24
N ARG A 222 -25.41 -2.92 2.44
CA ARG A 222 -26.02 -2.91 3.77
C ARG A 222 -27.04 -4.02 3.91
N ILE A 223 -26.93 -4.78 5.00
CA ILE A 223 -27.93 -5.76 5.42
C ILE A 223 -28.72 -5.13 6.56
N ASN A 224 -29.92 -4.65 6.21
CA ASN A 224 -30.88 -4.10 7.19
C ASN A 224 -31.81 -5.22 7.66
N ALA A 225 -31.92 -5.43 8.97
CA ALA A 225 -32.91 -6.36 9.52
C ALA A 225 -34.31 -5.72 9.66
N LEU A 226 -34.40 -4.39 9.59
CA LEU A 226 -35.67 -3.66 9.58
C LEU A 226 -36.46 -3.89 8.29
N SER A 227 -37.78 -4.00 8.39
CA SER A 227 -38.65 -4.02 7.21
C SER A 227 -38.66 -2.66 6.49
N ALA A 228 -39.08 -2.64 5.21
CA ALA A 228 -39.13 -1.41 4.42
C ALA A 228 -39.97 -0.28 5.06
N LYS A 229 -41.03 -0.64 5.80
CA LYS A 229 -41.85 0.33 6.55
C LYS A 229 -41.06 0.94 7.71
N GLU A 230 -40.26 0.14 8.40
CA GLU A 230 -39.50 0.55 9.57
C GLU A 230 -38.31 1.41 9.17
N GLN A 231 -37.67 1.11 8.04
CA GLN A 231 -36.62 1.94 7.45
C GLN A 231 -37.12 3.34 7.04
N GLN A 232 -38.42 3.51 6.79
CA GLN A 232 -39.04 4.81 6.48
C GLN A 232 -39.43 5.62 7.72
N ARG A 233 -39.27 5.07 8.94
CA ARG A 233 -39.54 5.83 10.17
C ARG A 233 -38.55 6.98 10.29
N ARG A 234 -39.03 8.07 10.86
CA ARG A 234 -38.17 9.19 11.25
C ARG A 234 -37.69 8.95 12.68
N TYR A 235 -36.39 8.79 12.82
CA TYR A 235 -35.73 8.61 14.09
C TYR A 235 -35.12 9.93 14.58
N PHE A 236 -35.07 10.11 15.89
CA PHE A 236 -34.53 11.28 16.58
C PHE A 236 -33.52 10.82 17.64
N PRO A 237 -32.46 11.61 17.93
CA PRO A 237 -31.55 11.33 19.03
C PRO A 237 -32.29 11.25 20.37
N GLY A 238 -31.95 10.27 21.20
CA GLY A 238 -32.49 10.09 22.54
C GLY A 238 -31.77 10.95 23.59
N ASP A 239 -32.15 10.74 24.85
CA ASP A 239 -31.65 11.52 25.99
C ASP A 239 -30.30 10.99 26.53
N GLU A 240 -29.93 9.76 26.16
CA GLU A 240 -28.66 9.09 26.51
C GLU A 240 -27.83 8.80 25.24
N ASP A 241 -26.51 8.79 25.37
CA ASP A 241 -25.60 8.48 24.25
C ASP A 241 -25.90 7.09 23.66
N GLY A 242 -25.94 7.02 22.33
CA GLY A 242 -26.29 5.80 21.60
C GLY A 242 -27.78 5.44 21.64
N THR A 243 -28.65 6.27 22.23
CA THR A 243 -30.11 6.05 22.20
C THR A 243 -30.79 6.92 21.15
N PHE A 244 -31.88 6.42 20.60
CA PHE A 244 -32.72 7.08 19.60
C PHE A 244 -34.19 6.80 19.89
N TYR A 245 -35.10 7.54 19.27
CA TYR A 245 -36.53 7.24 19.34
C TYR A 245 -37.26 7.55 18.04
N TYR A 246 -38.40 6.90 17.85
CA TYR A 246 -39.38 7.28 16.83
C TYR A 246 -40.77 7.43 17.45
N GLU A 247 -41.64 8.20 16.79
CA GLU A 247 -43.03 8.34 17.18
C GLU A 247 -43.94 7.59 16.21
N GLU A 248 -44.77 6.70 16.73
CA GLU A 248 -45.79 5.98 15.95
C GLU A 248 -47.08 5.99 16.75
N ASN A 249 -48.19 6.40 16.13
CA ASN A 249 -49.52 6.51 16.78
C ASN A 249 -49.53 7.36 18.08
N GLY A 250 -48.68 8.38 18.19
CA GLY A 250 -48.58 9.24 19.36
C GLY A 250 -47.85 8.62 20.56
N GLN A 251 -47.21 7.46 20.39
CA GLN A 251 -46.30 6.88 21.38
C GLN A 251 -44.84 7.03 20.94
N ARG A 252 -44.00 7.41 21.91
CA ARG A 252 -42.55 7.43 21.78
C ARG A 252 -42.00 6.03 22.03
N HIS A 253 -41.28 5.49 21.06
CA HIS A 253 -40.58 4.21 21.15
C HIS A 253 -39.08 4.47 21.17
N VAL A 254 -38.42 4.17 22.29
CA VAL A 254 -36.97 4.32 22.45
C VAL A 254 -36.28 3.05 21.94
N VAL A 255 -35.18 3.25 21.23
CA VAL A 255 -34.33 2.19 20.69
C VAL A 255 -32.86 2.54 20.93
N VAL A 256 -32.02 1.52 21.03
CA VAL A 256 -30.57 1.69 21.16
C VAL A 256 -29.95 1.51 19.78
N GLY A 257 -29.08 2.42 19.38
CA GLY A 257 -28.28 2.32 18.17
C GLY A 257 -27.27 1.20 18.31
N THR A 258 -27.22 0.33 17.30
CA THR A 258 -26.23 -0.73 17.18
C THR A 258 -25.56 -0.62 15.81
N CYS A 259 -24.40 -1.21 15.68
CA CYS A 259 -23.65 -1.23 14.43
C CYS A 259 -24.45 -1.98 13.36
N ASP A 260 -24.39 -1.51 12.11
CA ASP A 260 -25.00 -2.21 10.98
C ASP A 260 -24.03 -3.19 10.35
N GLU A 261 -24.55 -4.29 9.81
CA GLU A 261 -23.82 -5.16 8.89
C GLU A 261 -23.73 -4.45 7.55
N VAL A 262 -22.69 -3.63 7.45
CA VAL A 262 -22.38 -2.81 6.30
C VAL A 262 -21.00 -3.18 5.77
N ALA A 263 -20.81 -3.23 4.46
CA ALA A 263 -19.51 -3.30 3.85
C ALA A 263 -19.40 -2.32 2.69
N SER A 264 -18.27 -1.64 2.59
CA SER A 264 -17.87 -0.90 1.39
C SER A 264 -16.38 -0.63 1.45
N GLY A 265 -15.87 0.29 0.65
CA GLY A 265 -14.47 0.63 0.66
C GLY A 265 -14.19 1.95 -0.01
N GLU A 266 -12.95 2.38 0.16
CA GLU A 266 -12.44 3.64 -0.35
C GLU A 266 -10.97 3.50 -0.74
N PHE A 267 -10.51 4.42 -1.58
CA PHE A 267 -9.10 4.56 -1.89
C PHE A 267 -8.45 5.57 -0.96
N ASN A 268 -7.37 5.14 -0.30
CA ASN A 268 -6.42 6.04 0.34
C ASN A 268 -5.26 6.34 -0.63
N GLU A 269 -4.21 7.00 -0.14
CA GLU A 269 -3.05 7.39 -0.98
C GLU A 269 -2.41 6.19 -1.69
N GLU A 270 -2.36 5.03 -1.03
CA GLU A 270 -1.70 3.81 -1.52
C GLU A 270 -2.55 2.53 -1.42
N THR A 271 -3.69 2.56 -0.73
CA THR A 271 -4.49 1.36 -0.43
C THR A 271 -5.89 1.43 -1.00
N LEU A 272 -6.45 0.26 -1.29
CA LEU A 272 -7.89 0.04 -1.27
C LEU A 272 -8.25 -0.47 0.12
N THR A 273 -8.98 0.33 0.88
CA THR A 273 -9.43 -0.03 2.22
C THR A 273 -10.88 -0.49 2.13
N VAL A 274 -11.16 -1.70 2.60
CA VAL A 274 -12.51 -2.26 2.59
C VAL A 274 -12.94 -2.47 4.03
N TYR A 275 -14.10 -1.93 4.39
CA TYR A 275 -14.67 -2.06 5.72
C TYR A 275 -15.75 -3.13 5.74
N GLN A 276 -15.90 -3.77 6.91
CA GLN A 276 -17.08 -4.56 7.25
C GLN A 276 -17.51 -4.28 8.69
N GLY A 277 -18.81 -4.10 8.88
CA GLY A 277 -19.45 -4.02 10.19
C GLY A 277 -19.66 -5.40 10.81
N THR A 278 -20.38 -5.42 11.95
CA THR A 278 -20.50 -6.60 12.80
C THR A 278 -21.77 -7.41 12.57
N SER A 279 -22.94 -6.79 12.67
CA SER A 279 -24.22 -7.51 12.60
C SER A 279 -25.36 -6.61 12.13
N ALA A 280 -26.35 -7.17 11.43
CA ALA A 280 -27.48 -6.39 10.95
C ALA A 280 -28.24 -5.73 12.12
N ASN A 281 -28.48 -4.43 11.99
CA ASN A 281 -29.18 -3.67 13.02
C ASN A 281 -30.68 -3.92 12.97
N ASN A 282 -31.22 -4.30 14.12
CA ASN A 282 -32.62 -4.67 14.31
C ASN A 282 -33.49 -3.49 14.79
N THR A 283 -32.90 -2.33 15.06
CA THR A 283 -33.53 -1.24 15.81
C THR A 283 -33.56 0.09 15.05
N LEU A 284 -32.55 0.37 14.23
CA LEU A 284 -32.44 1.58 13.41
C LEU A 284 -31.98 1.26 11.98
N PRO A 285 -32.44 2.00 10.96
CA PRO A 285 -31.78 2.03 9.67
C PRO A 285 -30.46 2.77 9.90
N GLY A 286 -29.38 2.02 10.11
CA GLY A 286 -28.26 2.53 10.86
C GLY A 286 -27.44 3.60 10.19
N LEU A 287 -26.61 4.22 11.02
CA LEU A 287 -25.58 5.16 10.61
C LEU A 287 -24.35 4.37 10.15
N SER A 288 -23.77 4.79 9.03
CA SER A 288 -22.55 4.19 8.47
C SER A 288 -21.31 4.70 9.18
N GLU A 289 -21.09 4.38 10.46
CA GLU A 289 -19.85 4.82 11.12
C GLU A 289 -19.17 3.72 11.92
N MET A 290 -17.84 3.81 11.91
CA MET A 290 -16.87 2.90 12.53
C MET A 290 -17.30 2.55 13.95
N CYS A 291 -17.59 1.29 14.13
CA CYS A 291 -18.40 0.80 15.22
C CYS A 291 -17.59 -0.28 15.94
N ASP A 292 -17.73 -0.44 17.26
CA ASP A 292 -16.95 -1.44 17.99
C ASP A 292 -17.14 -2.84 17.37
N GLY A 293 -16.03 -3.50 17.06
CA GLY A 293 -15.95 -4.77 16.36
C GLY A 293 -15.94 -4.68 14.82
N ALA A 294 -16.08 -3.49 14.22
CA ALA A 294 -15.96 -3.33 12.77
C ALA A 294 -14.51 -3.53 12.32
N SER A 295 -14.32 -4.27 11.22
CA SER A 295 -12.99 -4.56 10.68
C SER A 295 -12.71 -3.79 9.39
N LEU A 296 -11.47 -3.36 9.24
CA LEU A 296 -10.90 -2.75 8.05
C LEU A 296 -9.86 -3.70 7.46
N PHE A 297 -9.85 -3.81 6.13
CA PHE A 297 -8.93 -4.63 5.37
C PHE A 297 -8.22 -3.77 4.34
N ASN A 298 -6.90 -3.65 4.45
CA ASN A 298 -6.10 -2.83 3.56
C ASN A 298 -5.47 -3.69 2.47
N PHE A 299 -5.80 -3.38 1.22
CA PHE A 299 -5.20 -4.00 0.05
C PHE A 299 -4.20 -3.07 -0.60
N LYS A 300 -3.04 -3.60 -1.03
CA LYS A 300 -2.02 -2.90 -1.82
C LYS A 300 -1.67 -3.70 -3.07
N LEU A 301 -1.24 -2.99 -4.12
CA LEU A 301 -0.55 -3.63 -5.24
C LEU A 301 0.90 -3.91 -4.85
N ILE A 302 1.27 -5.18 -4.85
CA ILE A 302 2.63 -5.66 -4.64
C ILE A 302 3.03 -6.39 -5.93
N GLU A 303 4.01 -5.85 -6.66
CA GLU A 303 4.43 -6.38 -7.97
C GLU A 303 3.26 -6.50 -8.96
N GLY A 304 2.39 -5.48 -8.98
CA GLY A 304 1.18 -5.45 -9.82
C GLY A 304 0.04 -6.38 -9.37
N LYS A 305 0.22 -7.15 -8.28
CA LYS A 305 -0.81 -8.04 -7.73
C LYS A 305 -1.43 -7.46 -6.48
N LEU A 306 -2.75 -7.47 -6.39
CA LEU A 306 -3.47 -7.05 -5.20
C LEU A 306 -3.21 -8.05 -4.06
N ARG A 307 -2.86 -7.53 -2.89
CA ARG A 307 -2.61 -8.29 -1.67
C ARG A 307 -3.27 -7.61 -0.49
N LEU A 308 -3.94 -8.38 0.36
CA LEU A 308 -4.35 -7.97 1.70
C LEU A 308 -3.10 -7.92 2.57
N VAL A 309 -2.73 -6.73 3.04
CA VAL A 309 -1.46 -6.47 3.73
C VAL A 309 -1.64 -6.15 5.21
N SER A 310 -2.82 -5.69 5.60
CA SER A 310 -3.17 -5.51 7.00
C SER A 310 -4.67 -5.57 7.24
N SER A 311 -5.03 -5.87 8.48
CA SER A 311 -6.37 -5.75 9.01
C SER A 311 -6.37 -5.04 10.36
N PHE A 312 -7.48 -4.39 10.68
CA PHE A 312 -7.68 -3.73 11.97
C PHE A 312 -9.15 -3.83 12.37
N THR A 313 -9.43 -4.04 13.65
CA THR A 313 -10.76 -4.16 14.21
C THR A 313 -10.91 -3.12 15.31
N VAL A 314 -11.91 -2.27 15.18
CA VAL A 314 -12.21 -1.20 16.14
C VAL A 314 -12.60 -1.83 17.48
N GLY A 315 -12.04 -1.34 18.60
CA GLY A 315 -12.37 -1.77 19.95
C GLY A 315 -11.60 -1.02 21.03
#